data_AF-A0A821MHK7-F1
#
_entry.id   AF-A0A821MHK7-F1
#
_cell.length_a   1.000
_cell.length_b   1.000
_cell.length_c   1.000
_cell.angle_alpha   90.00
_cell.angle_beta   90.00
_cell.angle_gamma   90.00
#
_symmetry.space_group_name_H-M   'P 1'
#
loop_
_entity.id
_entity.type
_entity.pdbx_description
1 polymer ?
#
loop_
_entity_poly.entity_id
_entity_poly.type
_entity_poly.pdbx_seq_one_letter_code
_entity_poly.pdbx_strand_id
1 'polypeptide(L)'
;DILSEKIQQLTDWSLKKPIIRLNNERFKHYVKTSPRNYSMIIMLTALSPQRQCSICKQAHDEFQIVAQSYRYSSAFTNKVFFGMVDFDDGSDVFQY
;
A
#
# COMPACT_ATOMS: atom_id res chain seq x y z
N ASP A 1 -13.53 12.94 -12.68
CA ASP A 1 -13.39 11.64 -13.38
C ASP A 1 -12.79 10.66 -12.38
N ILE A 2 -13.45 9.54 -12.14
CA ILE A 2 -13.16 8.65 -11.01
C ILE A 2 -11.73 8.10 -11.07
N LEU A 3 -11.23 7.76 -12.26
CA LEU A 3 -9.86 7.25 -12.43
C LEU A 3 -8.84 8.31 -12.03
N SER A 4 -9.02 9.53 -12.55
CA SER A 4 -8.14 10.66 -12.28
C SER A 4 -8.11 11.03 -10.79
N GLU A 5 -9.27 11.00 -10.12
CA GLU A 5 -9.38 11.24 -8.67
C GLU A 5 -8.64 10.19 -7.84
N LYS A 6 -8.74 8.90 -8.22
CA LYS A 6 -8.00 7.82 -7.55
C LYS A 6 -6.48 8.00 -7.66
N ILE A 7 -5.99 8.33 -8.85
CA ILE A 7 -4.55 8.54 -9.10
C ILE A 7 -4.04 9.75 -8.31
N GLN A 8 -4.81 10.85 -8.29
CA GLN A 8 -4.43 12.05 -7.56
C GLN A 8 -4.30 11.75 -6.07
N GLN A 9 -5.30 11.09 -5.46
CA GLN A 9 -5.24 10.75 -4.03
C GLN A 9 -4.10 9.79 -3.69
N LEU A 10 -3.86 8.76 -4.52
CA LEU A 10 -2.73 7.85 -4.32
C LEU A 10 -1.39 8.58 -4.42
N THR A 11 -1.28 9.51 -5.36
CA THR A 11 -0.09 10.35 -5.54
C THR A 11 0.14 11.22 -4.32
N ASP A 12 -0.87 11.94 -3.85
CA ASP A 12 -0.80 12.80 -2.66
C ASP A 12 -0.41 12.01 -1.40
N TRP A 13 -0.93 10.80 -1.23
CA TRP A 13 -0.55 9.93 -0.13
C TRP A 13 0.88 9.42 -0.24
N SER A 14 1.32 9.02 -1.44
CA SER A 14 2.69 8.54 -1.68
C SER A 14 3.76 9.62 -1.44
N LEU A 15 3.42 10.87 -1.73
CA LEU A 15 4.26 12.04 -1.44
C LEU A 15 4.32 12.36 0.06
N LYS A 16 3.33 11.93 0.84
CA LYS A 16 3.36 12.06 2.31
C LYS A 16 4.12 10.92 2.96
N LYS A 17 3.81 9.67 2.60
CA LYS A 17 4.44 8.46 3.14
C LYS A 17 4.76 7.48 2.01
N PRO A 18 5.93 6.81 2.03
CA PRO A 18 6.33 5.90 0.95
C PRO A 18 5.40 4.66 0.86
N ILE A 19 4.76 4.27 1.96
CA ILE A 19 3.80 3.16 2.00
C ILE A 19 2.42 3.69 2.45
N ILE A 20 1.40 3.40 1.66
CA ILE A 20 0.00 3.76 1.94
C ILE A 20 -0.64 2.68 2.82
N ARG A 21 -1.15 3.06 3.99
CA ARG A 21 -1.94 2.14 4.83
C ARG A 21 -3.37 2.02 4.32
N LEU A 22 -3.78 0.77 4.05
CA LEU A 22 -5.07 0.41 3.50
C LEU A 22 -5.85 -0.44 4.53
N ASN A 23 -7.10 -0.08 4.75
CA ASN A 23 -8.11 -0.93 5.39
C ASN A 23 -8.93 -1.66 4.31
N ASN A 24 -9.95 -2.41 4.71
CA ASN A 24 -10.85 -3.13 3.79
C ASN A 24 -11.44 -2.23 2.69
N GLU A 25 -11.97 -1.07 3.06
CA GLU A 25 -12.63 -0.15 2.13
C GLU A 25 -11.63 0.44 1.12
N ARG A 26 -10.47 0.91 1.60
CA ARG A 26 -9.43 1.46 0.72
C ARG A 26 -8.84 0.39 -0.18
N PHE A 27 -8.57 -0.81 0.34
CA PHE A 27 -8.09 -1.91 -0.48
C PHE A 27 -9.09 -2.24 -1.60
N LYS A 28 -10.38 -2.37 -1.26
CA LYS A 28 -11.44 -2.58 -2.26
C LYS A 28 -11.44 -1.45 -3.29
N HIS A 29 -11.46 -0.20 -2.86
CA HIS A 29 -11.58 0.96 -3.76
C HIS A 29 -10.35 1.13 -4.67
N TYR A 30 -9.13 1.15 -4.13
CA TYR A 30 -7.92 1.47 -4.89
C TYR A 30 -7.24 0.25 -5.52
N VAL A 31 -7.41 -0.95 -4.96
CA VAL A 31 -6.70 -2.17 -5.42
C VAL A 31 -7.59 -3.13 -6.20
N LYS A 32 -8.86 -3.33 -5.79
CA LYS A 32 -9.74 -4.34 -6.44
C LYS A 32 -10.64 -3.73 -7.51
N THR A 33 -11.23 -2.57 -7.25
CA THR A 33 -12.25 -1.98 -8.12
C THR A 33 -11.64 -1.27 -9.33
N SER A 34 -12.25 -1.48 -10.50
CA SER A 34 -11.99 -0.73 -11.74
C SER A 34 -12.65 0.66 -11.70
N PRO A 35 -12.18 1.64 -12.48
CA PRO A 35 -11.02 1.59 -13.38
C PRO A 35 -9.67 1.71 -12.64
N ARG A 36 -8.62 1.18 -13.24
CA ARG A 36 -7.21 1.37 -12.83
C ARG A 36 -6.30 1.40 -14.06
N ASN A 37 -5.31 2.28 -14.05
CA ASN A 37 -4.21 2.32 -15.03
C ASN A 37 -2.85 2.48 -14.31
N TYR A 38 -2.79 1.97 -13.09
CA TYR A 38 -1.66 1.98 -12.18
C TYR A 38 -1.55 0.61 -11.50
N SER A 39 -0.35 0.27 -11.05
CA SER A 39 -0.03 -0.93 -10.29
C SER A 39 0.05 -0.62 -8.80
N MET A 40 -0.42 -1.55 -7.98
CA MET A 40 -0.31 -1.51 -6.52
C MET A 40 0.56 -2.67 -6.07
N ILE A 41 1.66 -2.39 -5.37
CA ILE A 41 2.47 -3.40 -4.69
C ILE A 41 2.02 -3.42 -3.24
N ILE A 42 1.39 -4.53 -2.82
CA ILE A 42 0.76 -4.63 -1.51
C ILE A 42 1.52 -5.60 -0.61
N MET A 43 1.96 -5.11 0.54
CA MET A 43 2.45 -5.96 1.64
C MET A 43 1.28 -6.30 2.58
N LEU A 44 0.89 -7.57 2.61
CA LEU A 44 0.01 -8.11 3.65
C LEU A 44 0.86 -8.43 4.88
N THR A 45 0.46 -7.93 6.05
CA THR A 45 1.29 -7.99 7.26
C THR A 45 0.47 -8.11 8.54
N ALA A 46 1.15 -8.32 9.67
CA ALA A 46 0.56 -8.34 11.01
C ALA A 46 1.57 -7.73 12.01
N LEU A 47 1.66 -6.40 12.04
CA LEU A 47 2.65 -5.66 12.83
C LEU A 47 2.18 -5.33 14.25
N SER A 48 0.91 -5.57 14.56
CA SER A 48 0.39 -5.42 15.92
C SER A 48 1.24 -6.24 16.91
N PRO A 49 1.71 -5.65 18.03
CA PRO A 49 2.54 -6.36 19.01
C PRO A 49 1.90 -7.64 19.56
N GLN A 50 0.56 -7.69 19.60
CA GLN A 50 -0.21 -8.84 20.06
C GLN A 50 -0.03 -10.07 19.15
N ARG A 51 0.32 -9.87 17.88
CA ARG A 51 0.54 -10.94 16.89
C ARG A 51 1.93 -11.54 16.96
N GLN A 52 2.88 -10.86 17.61
CA GLN A 52 4.28 -11.31 17.79
C GLN A 52 4.97 -11.78 16.49
N CYS A 53 4.61 -11.21 15.33
CA CYS A 53 5.14 -11.63 14.04
C CYS A 53 6.51 -10.98 13.76
N SER A 54 7.60 -11.65 14.13
CA SER A 54 8.97 -11.16 13.91
C SER A 54 9.30 -11.00 12.42
N ILE A 55 8.89 -11.96 11.58
CA ILE A 55 9.13 -11.91 10.14
C ILE A 55 8.39 -10.76 9.46
N CYS A 56 7.17 -10.44 9.93
CA CYS A 56 6.39 -9.31 9.43
C CYS A 56 7.13 -7.99 9.66
N LYS A 57 7.77 -7.84 10.82
CA LYS A 57 8.57 -6.66 11.16
C LYS A 57 9.80 -6.54 10.25
N GLN A 58 10.58 -7.62 10.12
CA GLN A 58 11.77 -7.63 9.25
C GLN A 58 11.42 -7.34 7.79
N ALA A 59 10.37 -7.97 7.26
CA ALA A 59 9.90 -7.71 5.91
C ALA A 59 9.39 -6.27 5.73
N HIS A 60 8.73 -5.70 6.75
CA HIS A 60 8.28 -4.31 6.70
C HIS A 60 9.43 -3.32 6.62
N ASP A 61 10.52 -3.57 7.36
CA ASP A 61 11.71 -2.72 7.34
C ASP A 61 12.32 -2.68 5.92
N GLU A 62 12.46 -3.84 5.27
CA GLU A 62 12.94 -3.92 3.88
C GLU A 62 11.94 -3.33 2.87
N PHE A 63 10.64 -3.56 3.07
CA PHE A 63 9.61 -3.00 2.20
C PHE A 63 9.59 -1.46 2.27
N GLN A 64 9.86 -0.88 3.45
CA GLN A 64 10.00 0.55 3.63
C GLN A 64 11.21 1.09 2.87
N ILE A 65 12.35 0.40 2.92
CA ILE A 65 13.54 0.77 2.15
C ILE A 65 13.21 0.82 0.65
N VAL A 66 12.63 -0.24 0.08
CA VAL A 66 12.29 -0.30 -1.35
C VAL A 66 11.30 0.81 -1.74
N ALA A 67 10.24 1.00 -0.96
CA ALA A 67 9.23 2.03 -1.23
C ALA A 67 9.84 3.45 -1.17
N GLN A 68 10.76 3.68 -0.23
CA GLN A 68 11.45 4.95 -0.09
C GLN A 68 12.46 5.16 -1.23
N SER A 69 13.21 4.14 -1.62
CA SER A 69 14.10 4.19 -2.78
C SER A 69 13.35 4.50 -4.07
N TYR A 70 12.18 3.89 -4.31
CA TYR A 70 11.35 4.20 -5.47
C TYR A 70 10.88 5.65 -5.46
N ARG A 71 10.42 6.17 -4.32
CA ARG A 71 9.94 7.55 -4.16
C ARG A 71 10.99 8.60 -4.57
N TYR A 72 12.26 8.37 -4.27
CA TYR A 72 13.35 9.30 -4.59
C TYR A 72 14.09 8.97 -5.89
N SER A 73 13.70 7.90 -6.58
CA SER A 73 14.29 7.51 -7.85
C SER A 73 13.77 8.36 -9.00
N SER A 74 14.58 8.54 -10.05
CA SER A 74 14.13 9.09 -11.33
C SER A 74 13.08 8.21 -12.02
N ALA A 75 12.91 6.96 -11.58
CA ALA A 75 11.86 6.05 -12.03
C ALA A 75 10.49 6.33 -11.37
N PHE A 76 10.39 7.27 -10.43
CA PHE A 76 9.12 7.60 -9.77
C PHE A 76 8.07 8.09 -10.78
N THR A 77 6.89 7.47 -10.75
CA THR A 77 5.73 7.83 -11.57
C THR A 77 4.44 7.67 -10.75
N ASN A 78 3.36 8.27 -11.23
CA ASN A 78 2.00 8.03 -10.72
C ASN A 78 1.36 6.73 -11.23
N LYS A 79 2.19 5.77 -11.70
CA LYS A 79 1.77 4.48 -12.24
C LYS A 79 2.07 3.30 -11.33
N VAL A 80 2.86 3.48 -10.28
CA VAL A 80 3.17 2.43 -9.30
C VAL A 80 3.10 3.03 -7.90
N PHE A 81 2.36 2.36 -7.01
CA PHE A 81 2.22 2.78 -5.62
C PHE A 81 2.45 1.59 -4.68
N PHE A 82 3.02 1.89 -3.51
CA PHE A 82 3.27 0.91 -2.45
C PHE A 82 2.20 1.06 -1.38
N GLY A 83 1.57 -0.05 -1.01
CA GLY A 83 0.57 -0.11 0.03
C GLY A 83 0.83 -1.25 1.01
N MET A 84 0.22 -1.16 2.18
CA MET A 84 0.18 -2.25 3.15
C MET A 84 -1.22 -2.42 3.70
N VAL A 85 -1.59 -3.67 3.99
CA VAL A 85 -2.77 -4.01 4.77
C VAL A 85 -2.29 -4.80 5.99
N ASP A 86 -2.55 -4.26 7.17
CA ASP A 86 -2.32 -4.99 8.42
C ASP A 86 -3.54 -5.88 8.70
N PHE A 87 -3.32 -7.10 9.17
CA PHE A 87 -4.37 -8.06 9.50
C PHE A 87 -5.42 -7.48 10.44
N ASP A 88 -5.01 -6.69 11.42
CA ASP A 88 -5.93 -6.11 12.41
C ASP A 88 -6.74 -4.92 11.83
N ASP A 89 -6.25 -4.28 10.76
CA ASP A 89 -6.92 -3.15 10.07
C ASP A 89 -7.76 -3.60 8.84
N GLY A 90 -7.55 -4.84 8.39
CA GLY A 90 -8.07 -5.30 7.10
C GLY A 90 -8.23 -6.81 6.98
N SER A 91 -8.74 -7.47 8.02
CA SER A 91 -8.89 -8.93 8.10
C SER A 91 -9.58 -9.56 6.89
N ASP A 92 -10.60 -8.90 6.34
CA ASP A 92 -11.38 -9.41 5.20
C ASP A 92 -10.51 -9.50 3.94
N VAL A 93 -9.45 -8.68 3.85
CA VAL A 93 -8.51 -8.73 2.72
C VAL A 93 -7.79 -10.08 2.64
N PHE A 94 -7.54 -10.72 3.78
CA PHE A 94 -6.84 -12.00 3.88
C PHE A 94 -7.74 -13.20 3.53
N GLN A 95 -9.01 -12.96 3.25
CA GLN A 95 -9.99 -13.98 2.86
C GLN A 95 -10.37 -13.91 1.37
N TYR A 96 -9.84 -12.95 0.61
CA TYR A 96 -10.10 -12.79 -0.82
C TYR A 96 -9.41 -13.83 -1.70
#